data_AF-A0A256IUY3-F1
#
_entry.id   AF-A0A256IUY3-F1
#
_cell.length_a   1.000
_cell.length_b   1.000
_cell.length_c   1.000
_cell.angle_alpha   90.00
_cell.angle_beta   90.00
_cell.angle_gamma   90.00
#
_symmetry.space_group_name_H-M   'P 1'
#
loop_
_entity.id
_entity.type
_entity.pdbx_description
1 polymer ?
#
loop_
_entity_poly.entity_id
_entity_poly.type
_entity_poly.pdbx_seq_one_letter_code
_entity_poly.pdbx_strand_id
1 'polypeptide(L)'
;MSVNLRTAIGAFALIFLAVVGVAAAGGVLLDTAPPDTEPVTDDHWRLDSVEPDTVSEGGDIEMESGEPSNTVVVHLGSSTTGAGGGLPVLPIEDGNAPTEADIGTLGGARRGVTPLTSTLIENGHEVRFYGGIRSGERLQSLLADADAFVTTAPGALSGPDADAVNSFVEAGGRTLVASDPGNAGALTDFGSPFGVYGDAGYVYDMEHNDAGYLSVLVQPPESTPLTEGVEQVVLRGAASVGSADDSATLTTAETSRLSTTRESGSYTVAVRSESLAVVGDSSFFAPENARRADNGVFIGNLADFLVSGDAPDVSFGPPTGPGGGTPPGGGMPPGGPTPPEPPEPPENATA
;
A
#
# COMPACT_ATOMS: atom_id res chain seq x y z
N MET A 1 -102.34 -27.07 -16.89
CA MET A 1 -101.52 -28.25 -16.54
C MET A 1 -100.86 -27.93 -15.20
N SER A 2 -101.44 -28.40 -14.09
CA SER A 2 -100.96 -28.09 -12.73
C SER A 2 -99.69 -28.90 -12.45
N VAL A 3 -98.54 -28.22 -12.40
CA VAL A 3 -97.29 -28.88 -11.98
C VAL A 3 -97.48 -29.31 -10.52
N ASN A 4 -97.43 -30.61 -10.27
CA ASN A 4 -97.61 -31.18 -8.95
C ASN A 4 -96.43 -30.73 -8.06
N LEU A 5 -96.70 -29.97 -7.00
CA LEU A 5 -95.67 -29.33 -6.17
C LEU A 5 -94.65 -30.34 -5.62
N ARG A 6 -95.08 -31.58 -5.35
CA ARG A 6 -94.20 -32.67 -4.93
C ARG A 6 -93.22 -33.11 -6.02
N THR A 7 -93.65 -33.07 -7.29
CA THR A 7 -92.81 -33.37 -8.45
C THR A 7 -91.84 -32.23 -8.74
N ALA A 8 -92.25 -30.98 -8.57
CA ALA A 8 -91.37 -29.82 -8.70
C ALA A 8 -90.29 -29.79 -7.60
N ILE A 9 -90.65 -30.08 -6.35
CA ILE A 9 -89.69 -30.17 -5.23
C ILE A 9 -88.73 -31.36 -5.43
N GLY A 10 -89.24 -32.50 -5.88
CA GLY A 10 -88.40 -33.66 -6.20
C GLY A 10 -87.41 -33.38 -7.33
N ALA A 11 -87.86 -32.73 -8.40
CA ALA A 11 -86.99 -32.34 -9.51
C ALA A 11 -85.94 -31.29 -9.08
N PHE A 12 -86.34 -30.31 -8.27
CA PHE A 12 -85.42 -29.30 -7.74
C PHE A 12 -84.36 -29.91 -6.82
N ALA A 13 -84.75 -30.80 -5.90
CA ALA A 13 -83.81 -31.49 -5.01
C ALA A 13 -82.80 -32.35 -5.78
N LEU A 14 -83.24 -33.00 -6.86
CA LEU A 14 -82.40 -33.84 -7.70
C LEU A 14 -81.41 -33.00 -8.54
N ILE A 15 -81.87 -31.89 -9.11
CA ILE A 15 -81.00 -30.93 -9.82
C ILE A 15 -80.02 -30.27 -8.85
N PHE A 16 -80.48 -29.88 -7.66
CA PHE A 16 -79.63 -29.28 -6.63
C PHE A 16 -78.55 -30.26 -6.16
N LEU A 17 -78.89 -31.53 -5.91
CA LEU A 17 -77.91 -32.56 -5.57
C LEU A 17 -76.96 -32.87 -6.74
N ALA A 18 -77.42 -32.80 -7.99
CA ALA A 18 -76.55 -32.95 -9.15
C ALA A 18 -75.55 -31.79 -9.27
N VAL A 19 -76.00 -30.54 -9.06
CA VAL A 19 -75.12 -29.35 -9.11
C VAL A 19 -74.14 -29.33 -7.94
N VAL A 20 -74.60 -29.65 -6.73
CA VAL A 20 -73.72 -29.74 -5.55
C VAL A 20 -72.77 -30.94 -5.67
N GLY A 21 -73.20 -32.05 -6.26
CA GLY A 21 -72.36 -33.21 -6.55
C GLY A 21 -71.27 -32.92 -7.59
N VAL A 22 -71.59 -32.12 -8.63
CA VAL A 22 -70.60 -31.67 -9.62
C VAL A 22 -69.61 -30.66 -9.02
N ALA A 23 -70.06 -29.77 -8.12
CA ALA A 23 -69.17 -28.86 -7.40
C ALA A 23 -68.25 -29.61 -6.40
N ALA A 24 -68.76 -30.64 -5.73
CA ALA A 24 -67.97 -31.49 -4.84
C ALA A 24 -66.98 -32.40 -5.60
N ALA A 25 -67.34 -32.89 -6.79
CA ALA A 25 -66.43 -33.67 -7.64
C ALA A 25 -65.39 -32.77 -8.35
N GLY A 26 -65.74 -31.54 -8.73
CA GLY A 26 -64.84 -30.58 -9.34
C GLY A 26 -63.74 -30.09 -8.39
N GLY A 27 -64.00 -30.04 -7.08
CA GLY A 27 -63.01 -29.71 -6.05
C GLY A 27 -62.04 -30.84 -5.70
N VAL A 28 -62.32 -32.09 -6.10
CA VAL A 28 -61.48 -33.27 -5.80
C VAL A 28 -60.66 -33.74 -7.02
N LEU A 29 -61.03 -33.33 -8.24
CA LEU A 29 -60.25 -33.65 -9.45
C LEU A 29 -59.25 -32.57 -9.89
N LEU A 30 -59.20 -31.44 -9.18
CA LEU A 30 -58.16 -30.42 -9.35
C LEU A 30 -57.25 -30.40 -8.12
N ASP A 31 -56.72 -31.57 -7.76
CA ASP A 31 -55.45 -31.63 -7.02
C ASP A 31 -54.30 -31.34 -7.98
N THR A 32 -54.34 -30.16 -8.59
CA THR A 32 -53.12 -29.51 -9.05
C THR A 32 -52.58 -28.81 -7.83
N ALA A 33 -51.92 -29.58 -6.96
CA ALA A 33 -50.78 -29.03 -6.25
C ALA A 33 -50.01 -28.18 -7.27
N PRO A 34 -49.61 -26.94 -6.94
CA PRO A 34 -48.65 -26.22 -7.78
C PRO A 34 -47.58 -27.25 -8.16
N PRO A 35 -47.21 -27.40 -9.45
CA PRO A 35 -46.15 -28.33 -9.79
C PRO A 35 -45.04 -28.09 -8.79
N ASP A 36 -44.55 -29.13 -8.11
CA ASP A 36 -43.43 -29.01 -7.19
C ASP A 36 -42.37 -28.24 -7.97
N THR A 37 -42.28 -26.94 -7.69
CA THR A 37 -41.25 -26.12 -8.27
C THR A 37 -40.04 -26.71 -7.60
N GLU A 38 -39.26 -27.48 -8.38
CA GLU A 38 -37.89 -27.84 -8.03
C GLU A 38 -37.34 -26.64 -7.26
N PRO A 39 -37.01 -26.79 -5.97
CA PRO A 39 -36.54 -25.66 -5.19
C PRO A 39 -35.45 -25.04 -6.03
N VAL A 40 -35.60 -23.73 -6.33
CA VAL A 40 -34.60 -23.00 -7.11
C VAL A 40 -33.27 -23.39 -6.52
N THR A 41 -32.39 -24.01 -7.31
CA THR A 41 -31.10 -24.45 -6.81
C THR A 41 -30.37 -23.19 -6.34
N ASP A 42 -30.40 -22.94 -5.03
CA ASP A 42 -29.91 -21.72 -4.37
C ASP A 42 -28.37 -21.64 -4.38
N ASP A 43 -27.70 -22.42 -5.23
CA ASP A 43 -26.25 -22.45 -5.36
C ASP A 43 -25.70 -21.07 -5.79
N HIS A 44 -26.52 -20.25 -6.46
CA HIS A 44 -26.18 -18.87 -6.84
C HIS A 44 -26.36 -17.83 -5.71
N TRP A 45 -26.97 -18.19 -4.57
CA TRP A 45 -27.21 -17.30 -3.42
C TRP A 45 -26.39 -17.68 -2.18
N ARG A 46 -25.54 -18.72 -2.29
CA ARG A 46 -24.59 -19.03 -1.23
C ARG A 46 -23.38 -18.12 -1.39
N LEU A 47 -23.35 -17.03 -0.63
CA LEU A 47 -22.20 -16.13 -0.60
C LEU A 47 -20.90 -16.91 -0.29
N ASP A 48 -21.02 -17.94 0.56
CA ASP A 48 -19.92 -18.85 0.94
C ASP A 48 -19.39 -19.71 -0.23
N SER A 49 -20.12 -19.87 -1.35
CA SER A 49 -19.65 -20.64 -2.52
C SER A 49 -18.87 -19.79 -3.52
N VAL A 50 -18.83 -18.47 -3.32
CA VAL A 50 -18.20 -17.49 -4.23
C VAL A 50 -17.14 -16.65 -3.51
N GLU A 51 -17.05 -16.74 -2.18
CA GLU A 51 -16.02 -16.05 -1.42
C GLU A 51 -14.66 -16.69 -1.70
N PRO A 52 -13.68 -15.93 -2.24
CA PRO A 52 -12.33 -16.44 -2.43
C PRO A 52 -11.70 -16.75 -1.08
N ASP A 53 -10.87 -17.79 -1.04
CA ASP A 53 -10.03 -18.05 0.12
C ASP A 53 -9.15 -16.82 0.40
N THR A 54 -9.17 -16.36 1.65
CA THR A 54 -8.38 -15.22 2.14
C THR A 54 -7.44 -15.68 3.23
N VAL A 55 -6.38 -14.90 3.46
CA VAL A 55 -5.49 -15.15 4.59
C VAL A 55 -6.19 -14.95 5.92
N SER A 56 -5.57 -15.43 7.00
CA SER A 56 -6.00 -15.11 8.36
C SER A 56 -6.03 -13.60 8.60
N GLU A 57 -7.01 -13.16 9.38
CA GLU A 57 -7.12 -11.78 9.85
C GLU A 57 -7.23 -11.78 11.38
N GLY A 58 -6.42 -10.95 12.05
CA GLY A 58 -6.39 -10.83 13.50
C GLY A 58 -4.96 -10.74 14.05
N GLY A 59 -4.81 -10.99 15.35
CA GLY A 59 -3.53 -10.83 16.06
C GLY A 59 -3.27 -9.38 16.47
N ASP A 60 -2.43 -9.22 17.49
CA ASP A 60 -1.95 -7.92 17.97
C ASP A 60 -0.59 -7.58 17.35
N ILE A 61 -0.32 -6.29 17.25
CA ILE A 61 0.96 -5.78 16.75
C ILE A 61 1.82 -5.56 17.99
N GLU A 62 2.72 -6.49 18.24
CA GLU A 62 3.63 -6.45 19.39
C GLU A 62 5.03 -6.04 18.95
N MET A 63 5.81 -5.54 19.89
CA MET A 63 7.18 -5.06 19.69
C MET A 63 8.01 -5.65 20.82
N GLU A 64 9.20 -6.16 20.52
CA GLU A 64 10.02 -6.88 21.51
C GLU A 64 11.01 -5.97 22.24
N SER A 65 11.40 -4.86 21.63
CA SER A 65 12.44 -3.97 22.12
C SER A 65 12.06 -3.31 23.44
N GLY A 66 13.02 -3.32 24.38
CA GLY A 66 12.96 -2.61 25.66
C GLY A 66 13.87 -1.38 25.72
N GLU A 67 14.23 -0.83 24.55
CA GLU A 67 15.07 0.37 24.42
C GLU A 67 14.44 1.59 25.14
N PRO A 68 15.26 2.59 25.55
CA PRO A 68 14.72 3.81 26.12
C PRO A 68 13.85 4.58 25.10
N SER A 69 13.16 5.62 25.58
CA SER A 69 12.37 6.50 24.72
C SER A 69 13.23 7.09 23.60
N ASN A 70 12.90 6.72 22.36
CA ASN A 70 13.56 7.15 21.13
C ASN A 70 12.59 8.03 20.34
N THR A 71 13.12 8.94 19.53
CA THR A 71 12.36 9.86 18.68
C THR A 71 12.35 9.38 17.23
N VAL A 72 11.17 9.04 16.72
CA VAL A 72 10.95 8.61 15.34
C VAL A 72 10.30 9.73 14.54
N VAL A 73 10.98 10.20 13.50
CA VAL A 73 10.45 11.23 12.59
C VAL A 73 9.75 10.55 11.41
N VAL A 74 8.46 10.86 11.22
CA VAL A 74 7.63 10.27 10.17
C VAL A 74 7.29 11.32 9.12
N HIS A 75 7.84 11.15 7.93
CA HIS A 75 7.49 11.92 6.75
C HIS A 75 6.41 11.21 5.94
N LEU A 76 5.32 11.92 5.71
CA LEU A 76 4.23 11.44 4.87
C LEU A 76 4.07 12.45 3.73
N GLY A 77 3.94 11.97 2.51
CA GLY A 77 3.69 12.84 1.36
C GLY A 77 2.52 13.78 1.64
N SER A 78 2.61 15.04 1.20
CA SER A 78 1.48 15.96 1.28
C SER A 78 0.34 15.39 0.45
N SER A 79 -0.65 14.80 1.10
CA SER A 79 -1.94 14.43 0.51
C SER A 79 -2.74 15.69 0.17
N THR A 80 -2.25 16.53 -0.73
CA THR A 80 -3.09 17.49 -1.44
C THR A 80 -3.76 16.76 -2.60
N THR A 81 -4.69 15.85 -2.26
CA THR A 81 -5.90 15.47 -3.02
C THR A 81 -6.74 14.44 -2.23
N GLY A 82 -6.95 14.69 -0.94
CA GLY A 82 -8.11 14.17 -0.22
C GLY A 82 -9.38 14.88 -0.68
N ALA A 83 -9.82 14.59 -1.90
CA ALA A 83 -11.16 14.88 -2.42
C ALA A 83 -11.47 13.90 -3.56
N GLY A 84 -11.78 12.64 -3.22
CA GLY A 84 -12.18 11.67 -4.24
C GLY A 84 -12.11 10.22 -3.81
N GLY A 85 -12.86 9.82 -2.77
CA GLY A 85 -13.29 8.43 -2.67
C GLY A 85 -14.38 8.18 -3.72
N GLY A 86 -14.06 7.38 -4.74
CA GLY A 86 -15.02 6.96 -5.76
C GLY A 86 -14.34 6.06 -6.79
N LEU A 87 -14.90 4.86 -6.94
CA LEU A 87 -14.65 3.82 -7.94
C LEU A 87 -14.13 4.32 -9.32
N PRO A 88 -13.40 3.46 -10.07
CA PRO A 88 -12.71 3.86 -11.29
C PRO A 88 -13.69 4.41 -12.33
N VAL A 89 -13.50 5.68 -12.71
CA VAL A 89 -13.98 6.16 -14.01
C VAL A 89 -12.99 5.66 -15.06
N LEU A 90 -13.34 4.57 -15.72
CA LEU A 90 -13.02 4.42 -17.14
C LEU A 90 -14.04 5.28 -17.92
N PRO A 91 -13.80 5.69 -19.19
CA PRO A 91 -12.56 5.97 -19.91
C PRO A 91 -12.72 7.18 -20.87
N ILE A 92 -12.07 8.33 -20.69
CA ILE A 92 -11.91 9.31 -21.79
C ILE A 92 -10.56 10.04 -21.63
N GLU A 93 -9.77 9.97 -22.70
CA GLU A 93 -8.49 10.62 -22.94
C GLU A 93 -8.52 12.13 -22.65
N ASP A 94 -7.60 12.62 -21.81
CA ASP A 94 -6.80 13.81 -22.15
C ASP A 94 -5.45 13.76 -21.41
N GLY A 95 -4.40 14.20 -22.08
CA GLY A 95 -3.00 13.92 -21.76
C GLY A 95 -2.49 14.52 -20.46
N ASN A 96 -2.22 13.67 -19.48
CA ASN A 96 -1.06 13.74 -18.59
C ASN A 96 -0.83 12.32 -18.05
N ALA A 97 0.42 11.97 -17.75
CA ALA A 97 0.91 10.63 -17.35
C ALA A 97 -0.09 9.78 -16.52
N PRO A 98 -0.12 8.44 -16.69
CA PRO A 98 -1.03 7.59 -15.93
C PRO A 98 -0.88 7.90 -14.45
N THR A 99 -1.98 8.24 -13.79
CA THR A 99 -2.02 8.23 -12.32
C THR A 99 -1.82 6.78 -11.94
N GLU A 100 -0.57 6.44 -11.62
CA GLU A 100 -0.18 5.14 -11.10
C GLU A 100 -1.03 4.83 -9.87
N ALA A 101 -1.36 3.55 -9.72
CA ALA A 101 -2.40 3.09 -8.81
C ALA A 101 -2.06 3.41 -7.34
N ASP A 102 -2.47 4.58 -6.88
CA ASP A 102 -2.55 4.89 -5.46
C ASP A 102 -3.71 4.05 -4.89
N ILE A 103 -3.36 2.90 -4.34
CA ILE A 103 -4.30 2.03 -3.63
C ILE A 103 -4.76 2.63 -2.29
N GLY A 104 -4.28 3.84 -1.94
CA GLY A 104 -4.92 4.81 -1.08
C GLY A 104 -5.37 4.31 0.29
N THR A 105 -4.71 4.75 1.37
CA THR A 105 -5.29 4.56 2.71
C THR A 105 -6.65 5.27 2.81
N LEU A 106 -7.69 4.50 3.14
CA LEU A 106 -8.99 5.06 3.48
C LEU A 106 -8.85 5.97 4.71
N GLY A 107 -8.90 7.29 4.50
CA GLY A 107 -8.78 8.30 5.56
C GLY A 107 -7.43 9.03 5.64
N GLY A 108 -6.57 8.89 4.62
CA GLY A 108 -5.40 9.74 4.39
C GLY A 108 -4.08 9.19 4.95
N ALA A 109 -2.95 9.74 4.48
CA ALA A 109 -1.61 9.19 4.71
C ALA A 109 -1.24 8.98 6.20
N ARG A 110 -1.71 9.85 7.10
CA ARG A 110 -1.47 9.68 8.56
C ARG A 110 -2.17 8.47 9.14
N ARG A 111 -3.38 8.20 8.67
CA ARG A 111 -4.10 6.98 9.05
C ARG A 111 -3.38 5.74 8.53
N GLY A 112 -2.73 5.87 7.36
CA GLY A 112 -2.02 4.79 6.70
C GLY A 112 -0.90 4.21 7.52
N VAL A 113 -0.26 5.02 8.37
CA VAL A 113 0.83 4.58 9.25
C VAL A 113 0.41 4.41 10.71
N THR A 114 -0.89 4.53 11.02
CA THR A 114 -1.37 4.52 12.41
C THR A 114 -0.96 3.25 13.16
N PRO A 115 -1.08 2.04 12.61
CA PRO A 115 -0.61 0.82 13.28
C PRO A 115 0.85 0.87 13.68
N LEU A 116 1.76 1.31 12.80
CA LEU A 116 3.17 1.47 13.15
C LEU A 116 3.36 2.53 14.26
N THR A 117 2.73 3.70 14.11
CA THR A 117 2.94 4.80 15.05
C THR A 117 2.28 4.55 16.40
N SER A 118 1.14 3.86 16.45
CA SER A 118 0.52 3.44 17.71
C SER A 118 1.41 2.45 18.45
N THR A 119 1.96 1.45 17.76
CA THR A 119 2.89 0.49 18.36
C THR A 119 4.10 1.19 18.97
N LEU A 120 4.73 2.12 18.25
CA LEU A 120 5.85 2.92 18.78
C LEU A 120 5.47 3.73 20.03
N ILE A 121 4.32 4.40 20.00
CA ILE A 121 3.83 5.24 21.12
C ILE A 121 3.47 4.39 22.34
N GLU A 122 2.81 3.25 22.13
CA GLU A 122 2.39 2.33 23.18
C GLU A 122 3.60 1.69 23.89
N ASN A 123 4.73 1.54 23.18
CA ASN A 123 6.00 1.08 23.73
C ASN A 123 6.89 2.21 24.28
N GLY A 124 6.39 3.45 24.33
CA GLY A 124 7.04 4.57 25.03
C GLY A 124 8.02 5.38 24.18
N HIS A 125 7.98 5.25 22.85
CA HIS A 125 8.76 6.07 21.92
C HIS A 125 7.97 7.32 21.49
N GLU A 126 8.67 8.38 21.10
CA GLU A 126 8.09 9.62 20.59
C GLU A 126 7.96 9.57 19.05
N VAL A 127 6.80 9.98 18.53
CA VAL A 127 6.58 10.07 17.07
C VAL A 127 6.35 11.53 16.67
N ARG A 128 7.21 12.04 15.78
CA ARG A 128 7.13 13.41 15.25
C ARG A 128 6.82 13.39 13.76
N PHE A 129 5.70 13.99 13.34
CA PHE A 129 5.33 14.05 11.94
C PHE A 129 5.96 15.26 11.22
N TYR A 130 6.66 15.01 10.12
CA TYR A 130 7.16 16.04 9.20
C TYR A 130 6.24 16.17 7.98
N GLY A 131 5.71 17.37 7.75
CA GLY A 131 4.79 17.68 6.64
C GLY A 131 5.41 18.52 5.52
N GLY A 132 6.75 18.56 5.43
CA GLY A 132 7.48 19.43 4.51
C GLY A 132 7.64 20.87 5.02
N ILE A 133 8.16 21.75 4.15
CA ILE A 133 8.52 23.15 4.45
C ILE A 133 7.35 23.96 5.05
N ARG A 134 6.09 23.59 4.75
CA ARG A 134 4.89 24.25 5.28
C ARG A 134 4.64 23.98 6.77
N SER A 135 5.31 22.99 7.36
CA SER A 135 5.18 22.64 8.78
C SER A 135 5.83 23.66 9.73
N GLY A 136 6.67 24.56 9.22
CA GLY A 136 7.34 25.60 10.00
C GLY A 136 8.64 25.16 10.69
N GLU A 137 8.91 23.86 10.73
CA GLU A 137 10.17 23.27 11.22
C GLU A 137 10.93 22.63 10.04
N ARG A 138 12.27 22.67 10.09
CA ARG A 138 13.12 22.08 9.05
C ARG A 138 13.40 20.61 9.37
N LEU A 139 13.43 19.74 8.36
CA LEU A 139 13.73 18.33 8.57
C LEU A 139 15.10 18.11 9.21
N GLN A 140 16.11 18.91 8.84
CA GLN A 140 17.45 18.84 9.44
C GLN A 140 17.41 19.04 10.96
N SER A 141 16.54 19.94 11.45
CA SER A 141 16.39 20.18 12.88
C SER A 141 15.69 19.02 13.58
N LEU A 142 14.70 18.40 12.92
CA LEU A 142 14.04 17.20 13.42
C LEU A 142 15.01 16.02 13.52
N LEU A 143 15.79 15.78 12.45
CA LEU A 143 16.71 14.66 12.35
C LEU A 143 17.93 14.79 13.29
N ALA A 144 18.30 16.01 13.68
CA ALA A 144 19.40 16.22 14.63
C ALA A 144 19.12 15.64 16.03
N ASP A 145 17.83 15.54 16.40
CA ASP A 145 17.38 15.00 17.68
C ASP A 145 16.63 13.66 17.50
N ALA A 146 16.66 13.08 16.30
CA ALA A 146 15.94 11.85 15.98
C ALA A 146 16.85 10.61 16.06
N ASP A 147 16.27 9.50 16.46
CA ASP A 147 16.91 8.19 16.45
C ASP A 147 16.57 7.42 15.18
N ALA A 148 15.39 7.69 14.59
CA ALA A 148 14.93 7.02 13.40
C ALA A 148 14.09 7.91 12.47
N PHE A 149 14.02 7.51 11.20
CA PHE A 149 13.23 8.16 10.16
C PHE A 149 12.36 7.17 9.40
N VAL A 150 11.12 7.56 9.09
CA VAL A 150 10.19 6.79 8.27
C VAL A 150 9.65 7.68 7.16
N THR A 151 9.62 7.17 5.93
CA THR A 151 8.90 7.82 4.83
C THR A 151 8.09 6.83 4.00
N THR A 152 6.84 7.18 3.69
CA THR A 152 6.01 6.43 2.72
C THR A 152 5.96 7.13 1.35
N ALA A 153 6.66 8.25 1.21
CA ALA A 153 6.61 9.08 0.02
C ALA A 153 7.99 9.70 -0.26
N PRO A 154 9.01 8.89 -0.61
CA PRO A 154 10.35 9.39 -0.86
C PRO A 154 10.38 10.50 -1.94
N GLY A 155 9.54 10.40 -2.97
CA GLY A 155 9.44 11.42 -4.04
C GLY A 155 8.83 12.75 -3.60
N ALA A 156 8.27 12.85 -2.40
CA ALA A 156 7.74 14.10 -1.84
C ALA A 156 8.78 14.90 -1.04
N LEU A 157 9.97 14.33 -0.80
CA LEU A 157 11.08 15.04 -0.16
C LEU A 157 11.62 16.11 -1.13
N SER A 158 11.85 17.31 -0.61
CA SER A 158 12.60 18.32 -1.36
C SER A 158 14.07 17.93 -1.47
N GLY A 159 14.82 18.45 -2.44
CA GLY A 159 16.26 18.16 -2.56
C GLY A 159 17.03 18.32 -1.24
N PRO A 160 16.91 19.46 -0.52
CA PRO A 160 17.54 19.64 0.79
C PRO A 160 17.07 18.66 1.87
N ASP A 161 15.83 18.18 1.80
CA ASP A 161 15.30 17.20 2.74
C ASP A 161 15.82 15.78 2.42
N ALA A 162 15.91 15.42 1.14
CA ALA A 162 16.52 14.17 0.70
C ALA A 162 18.01 14.12 1.07
N ASP A 163 18.75 15.20 0.85
CA ASP A 163 20.17 15.32 1.28
C ASP A 163 20.31 15.15 2.80
N ALA A 164 19.39 15.70 3.58
CA ALA A 164 19.40 15.59 5.03
C ALA A 164 19.16 14.15 5.50
N VAL A 165 18.19 13.46 4.91
CA VAL A 165 17.93 12.05 5.19
C VAL A 165 19.11 11.19 4.74
N ASN A 166 19.75 11.50 3.61
CA ASN A 166 20.92 10.75 3.16
C ASN A 166 22.06 10.82 4.18
N SER A 167 22.41 12.01 4.66
CA SER A 167 23.40 12.16 5.73
C SER A 167 22.99 11.46 7.03
N PHE A 168 21.69 11.37 7.30
CA PHE A 168 21.15 10.64 8.45
C PHE A 168 21.37 9.13 8.34
N VAL A 169 21.08 8.55 7.18
CA VAL A 169 21.32 7.13 6.90
C VAL A 169 22.81 6.81 6.95
N GLU A 170 23.66 7.64 6.34
CA GLU A 170 25.13 7.50 6.32
C GLU A 170 25.75 7.51 7.73
N ALA A 171 25.13 8.24 8.66
CA ALA A 171 25.56 8.28 10.07
C ALA A 171 24.99 7.11 10.90
N GLY A 172 24.32 6.14 10.27
CA GLY A 172 23.76 4.96 10.92
C GLY A 172 22.31 5.12 11.40
N GLY A 173 21.66 6.24 11.09
CA GLY A 173 20.28 6.52 11.51
C GLY A 173 19.30 5.55 10.87
N ARG A 174 18.55 4.82 11.71
CA ARG A 174 17.60 3.81 11.25
C ARG A 174 16.53 4.44 10.39
N THR A 175 16.43 3.97 9.16
CA THR A 175 15.53 4.55 8.16
C THR A 175 14.68 3.49 7.51
N LEU A 176 13.36 3.72 7.50
CA LEU A 176 12.39 2.90 6.80
C LEU A 176 11.77 3.67 5.65
N VAL A 177 11.88 3.13 4.45
CA VAL A 177 11.22 3.67 3.26
C VAL A 177 10.18 2.66 2.79
N ALA A 178 8.90 3.06 2.81
CA ALA A 178 7.87 2.38 2.06
C ALA A 178 7.61 3.16 0.77
N SER A 179 7.54 2.46 -0.36
CA SER A 179 7.39 3.09 -1.66
C SER A 179 6.42 2.30 -2.52
N ASP A 180 5.23 2.86 -2.73
CA ASP A 180 4.19 2.23 -3.53
C ASP A 180 4.59 2.15 -5.02
N PRO A 181 4.01 1.21 -5.79
CA PRO A 181 4.15 1.14 -7.23
C PRO A 181 3.98 2.48 -7.94
N GLY A 182 4.86 2.74 -8.90
CA GLY A 182 4.94 4.01 -9.62
C GLY A 182 5.96 5.00 -9.07
N ASN A 183 6.42 4.80 -7.83
CA ASN A 183 7.47 5.63 -7.24
C ASN A 183 8.89 5.09 -7.49
N ALA A 184 9.08 4.12 -8.38
CA ALA A 184 10.35 3.45 -8.62
C ALA A 184 11.52 4.41 -8.95
N GLY A 185 11.26 5.45 -9.74
CA GLY A 185 12.25 6.48 -10.05
C GLY A 185 12.67 7.26 -8.80
N ALA A 186 11.70 7.75 -8.03
CA ALA A 186 11.98 8.48 -6.78
C ALA A 186 12.67 7.60 -5.73
N LEU A 187 12.29 6.33 -5.63
CA LEU A 187 12.96 5.36 -4.76
C LEU A 187 14.40 5.14 -5.21
N THR A 188 14.65 5.00 -6.51
CA THR A 188 16.01 4.82 -7.05
C THR A 188 16.86 6.06 -6.82
N ASP A 189 16.34 7.26 -7.07
CA ASP A 189 17.05 8.51 -6.82
C ASP A 189 17.45 8.65 -5.34
N PHE A 190 16.58 8.22 -4.42
CA PHE A 190 16.85 8.20 -2.98
C PHE A 190 17.81 7.08 -2.55
N GLY A 191 17.57 5.85 -3.04
CA GLY A 191 18.23 4.63 -2.55
C GLY A 191 19.59 4.34 -3.19
N SER A 192 19.88 4.90 -4.37
CA SER A 192 21.12 4.61 -5.12
C SER A 192 22.41 4.82 -4.32
N PRO A 193 22.57 5.87 -3.49
CA PRO A 193 23.74 6.04 -2.63
C PRO A 193 23.99 4.84 -1.68
N PHE A 194 22.93 4.13 -1.31
CA PHE A 194 22.94 2.96 -0.41
C PHE A 194 22.86 1.63 -1.16
N GLY A 195 23.01 1.67 -2.50
CA GLY A 195 22.91 0.50 -3.36
C GLY A 195 21.49 -0.06 -3.49
N VAL A 196 20.44 0.70 -3.18
CA VAL A 196 19.04 0.27 -3.28
C VAL A 196 18.35 0.95 -4.46
N TYR A 197 17.51 0.21 -5.19
CA TYR A 197 16.76 0.74 -6.33
C TYR A 197 15.36 0.15 -6.42
N GLY A 198 14.48 0.83 -7.14
CA GLY A 198 13.13 0.35 -7.45
C GLY A 198 12.98 0.00 -8.92
N ASP A 199 12.26 -1.07 -9.22
CA ASP A 199 11.90 -1.43 -10.59
C ASP A 199 10.56 -0.80 -10.98
N ALA A 200 10.45 -0.38 -12.24
CA ALA A 200 9.21 0.18 -12.75
C ALA A 200 8.08 -0.87 -12.84
N GLY A 201 6.87 -0.44 -12.47
CA GLY A 201 5.66 -1.26 -12.51
C GLY A 201 5.24 -1.78 -11.14
N TYR A 202 4.49 -2.88 -11.17
CA TYR A 202 4.00 -3.59 -10.00
C TYR A 202 4.11 -5.10 -10.23
N VAL A 203 4.23 -5.85 -9.14
CA VAL A 203 4.21 -7.31 -9.13
C VAL A 203 2.77 -7.78 -8.90
N TYR A 204 2.37 -8.84 -9.59
CA TYR A 204 1.07 -9.47 -9.42
C TYR A 204 1.17 -10.98 -9.53
N ASP A 205 0.28 -11.71 -8.85
CA ASP A 205 0.25 -13.16 -8.85
C ASP A 205 -1.20 -13.67 -8.97
N MET A 206 -1.45 -14.60 -9.90
CA MET A 206 -2.78 -15.17 -10.11
C MET A 206 -3.04 -16.40 -9.22
N GLU A 207 -2.00 -16.96 -8.62
CA GLU A 207 -2.02 -18.23 -7.88
C GLU A 207 -1.77 -17.99 -6.38
N HIS A 208 -0.78 -17.16 -6.03
CA HIS A 208 -0.40 -16.88 -4.65
C HIS A 208 -0.81 -15.45 -4.24
N ASN A 209 -2.10 -15.26 -4.00
CA ASN A 209 -2.67 -13.96 -3.65
C ASN A 209 -3.80 -14.05 -2.60
N ASP A 210 -4.01 -12.97 -1.85
CA ASP A 210 -5.12 -12.80 -0.90
C ASP A 210 -6.35 -12.25 -1.63
N ALA A 211 -7.13 -13.15 -2.26
CA ALA A 211 -8.40 -12.84 -2.93
C ALA A 211 -8.34 -11.76 -4.03
N GLY A 212 -7.16 -11.42 -4.54
CA GLY A 212 -6.98 -10.44 -5.61
C GLY A 212 -5.55 -10.45 -6.13
N TYR A 213 -5.37 -10.49 -7.44
CA TYR A 213 -4.06 -10.69 -8.08
C TYR A 213 -2.97 -9.66 -7.73
N LEU A 214 -3.36 -8.47 -7.26
CA LEU A 214 -2.44 -7.43 -6.77
C LEU A 214 -2.06 -7.60 -5.29
N SER A 215 -2.85 -8.36 -4.54
CA SER A 215 -2.63 -8.69 -3.13
C SER A 215 -1.72 -9.90 -3.01
N VAL A 216 -0.45 -9.71 -3.36
CA VAL A 216 0.54 -10.78 -3.44
C VAL A 216 0.95 -11.28 -2.05
N LEU A 217 1.14 -12.59 -1.95
CA LEU A 217 1.68 -13.25 -0.76
C LEU A 217 3.20 -13.33 -0.88
N VAL A 218 3.90 -12.80 0.12
CA VAL A 218 5.37 -12.66 0.10
C VAL A 218 5.95 -13.30 1.34
N GLN A 219 7.14 -13.88 1.20
CA GLN A 219 7.76 -14.70 2.24
C GLN A 219 9.23 -14.29 2.40
N PRO A 220 9.80 -14.44 3.61
CA PRO A 220 11.22 -14.26 3.77
C PRO A 220 11.99 -15.41 3.09
N PRO A 221 13.01 -15.12 2.25
CA PRO A 221 13.86 -16.17 1.70
C PRO A 221 14.72 -16.83 2.80
N GLU A 222 15.01 -16.07 3.86
CA GLU A 222 15.70 -16.52 5.06
C GLU A 222 15.20 -15.73 6.29
N SER A 223 15.29 -16.34 7.47
CA SER A 223 14.92 -15.68 8.73
C SER A 223 15.98 -14.64 9.09
N THR A 224 15.56 -13.39 9.23
CA THR A 224 16.40 -12.26 9.68
C THR A 224 15.71 -11.58 10.87
N PRO A 225 16.39 -10.69 11.60
CA PRO A 225 15.73 -9.89 12.64
C PRO A 225 14.52 -9.07 12.14
N LEU A 226 14.47 -8.70 10.85
CA LEU A 226 13.29 -8.02 10.28
C LEU A 226 12.11 -8.96 10.00
N THR A 227 12.37 -10.25 9.90
CA THR A 227 11.38 -11.27 9.47
C THR A 227 11.25 -12.40 10.49
N GLU A 228 11.72 -12.17 11.73
CA GLU A 228 11.57 -13.12 12.81
C GLU A 228 10.07 -13.33 13.10
N GLY A 229 9.66 -14.59 13.18
CA GLY A 229 8.24 -14.95 13.37
C GLY A 229 7.33 -14.69 12.16
N VAL A 230 7.85 -14.19 11.04
CA VAL A 230 7.07 -13.93 9.82
C VAL A 230 7.13 -15.17 8.91
N GLU A 231 5.99 -15.82 8.70
CA GLU A 231 5.85 -16.88 7.69
C GLU A 231 5.40 -16.30 6.36
N GLN A 232 4.43 -15.38 6.38
CA GLN A 232 3.85 -14.78 5.18
C GLN A 232 3.28 -13.38 5.41
N VAL A 233 3.59 -12.45 4.50
CA VAL A 233 3.09 -11.07 4.48
C VAL A 233 2.21 -10.88 3.24
N VAL A 234 1.15 -10.06 3.37
CA VAL A 234 0.30 -9.65 2.25
C VAL A 234 0.60 -8.21 1.89
N LEU A 235 0.99 -7.96 0.64
CA LEU A 235 1.18 -6.62 0.08
C LEU A 235 0.11 -6.36 -0.98
N ARG A 236 -0.70 -5.29 -0.84
CA ARG A 236 -1.85 -5.03 -1.74
C ARG A 236 -1.51 -4.31 -3.04
N GLY A 237 -0.25 -3.93 -3.20
CA GLY A 237 0.34 -3.41 -4.41
C GLY A 237 1.84 -3.35 -4.25
N ALA A 238 2.52 -4.44 -4.59
CA ALA A 238 3.97 -4.54 -4.42
C ALA A 238 4.73 -3.99 -5.63
N ALA A 239 5.70 -3.12 -5.38
CA ALA A 239 6.76 -2.76 -6.31
C ALA A 239 7.97 -3.68 -6.09
N SER A 240 8.65 -4.04 -7.18
CA SER A 240 9.93 -4.76 -7.07
C SER A 240 11.01 -3.78 -6.64
N VAL A 241 11.81 -4.18 -5.65
CA VAL A 241 12.92 -3.41 -5.09
C VAL A 241 14.17 -4.29 -5.07
N GLY A 242 15.30 -3.71 -5.44
CA GLY A 242 16.58 -4.41 -5.51
C GLY A 242 17.64 -3.77 -4.64
N SER A 243 18.68 -4.54 -4.36
CA SER A 243 19.90 -4.07 -3.71
C SER A 243 21.12 -4.59 -4.46
N ALA A 244 22.20 -3.82 -4.49
CA ALA A 244 23.46 -4.19 -5.14
C ALA A 244 24.10 -5.47 -4.58
N ASP A 245 23.79 -5.82 -3.32
CA ASP A 245 24.31 -7.01 -2.63
C ASP A 245 23.31 -8.18 -2.59
N ASP A 246 22.19 -8.08 -3.33
CA ASP A 246 21.13 -9.10 -3.39
C ASP A 246 20.52 -9.45 -2.00
N SER A 247 20.43 -8.49 -1.08
CA SER A 247 19.97 -8.65 0.32
C SER A 247 18.44 -8.69 0.50
N ALA A 248 17.76 -9.53 -0.29
CA ALA A 248 16.31 -9.68 -0.25
C ALA A 248 15.79 -10.08 1.15
N THR A 249 14.84 -9.31 1.68
CA THR A 249 14.17 -9.57 2.97
C THR A 249 12.81 -10.23 2.77
N LEU A 250 12.08 -9.85 1.72
CA LEU A 250 10.83 -10.49 1.32
C LEU A 250 10.83 -10.69 -0.19
N THR A 251 10.40 -11.87 -0.64
CA THR A 251 10.27 -12.22 -2.05
C THR A 251 8.88 -12.78 -2.35
N THR A 252 8.45 -12.59 -3.59
CA THR A 252 7.22 -13.18 -4.15
C THR A 252 7.47 -14.61 -4.63
N ALA A 253 6.40 -15.38 -4.87
CA ALA A 253 6.50 -16.72 -5.44
C ALA A 253 6.99 -16.70 -6.91
N GLU A 254 7.54 -17.81 -7.41
CA GLU A 254 8.01 -17.91 -8.82
C GLU A 254 6.88 -17.74 -9.86
N THR A 255 5.63 -17.89 -9.45
CA THR A 255 4.43 -17.68 -10.28
C THR A 255 4.10 -16.21 -10.51
N SER A 256 4.67 -15.32 -9.69
CA SER A 256 4.45 -13.89 -9.76
C SER A 256 4.97 -13.31 -11.08
N ARG A 257 4.41 -12.17 -11.48
CA ARG A 257 4.74 -11.49 -12.72
C ARG A 257 4.95 -10.01 -12.52
N LEU A 258 5.94 -9.45 -13.21
CA LEU A 258 6.13 -8.00 -13.29
C LEU A 258 5.22 -7.40 -14.38
N SER A 259 4.52 -6.30 -14.10
CA SER A 259 3.55 -5.72 -15.03
C SER A 259 4.17 -5.14 -16.31
N THR A 260 5.44 -4.72 -16.26
CA THR A 260 6.16 -4.13 -17.39
C THR A 260 6.66 -5.16 -18.39
N THR A 261 7.20 -6.29 -17.93
CA THR A 261 7.75 -7.35 -18.78
C THR A 261 6.78 -8.51 -19.00
N ARG A 262 5.83 -8.71 -18.07
CA ARG A 262 4.97 -9.89 -17.95
C ARG A 262 5.72 -11.21 -17.79
N GLU A 263 7.00 -11.14 -17.45
CA GLU A 263 7.79 -12.33 -17.15
C GLU A 263 7.34 -12.94 -15.83
N SER A 264 7.36 -14.26 -15.75
CA SER A 264 7.15 -14.97 -14.49
C SER A 264 8.47 -15.14 -13.76
N GLY A 265 8.47 -14.93 -12.45
CA GLY A 265 9.64 -15.10 -11.61
C GLY A 265 9.37 -14.70 -10.16
N SER A 266 10.36 -14.97 -9.30
CA SER A 266 10.39 -14.44 -7.94
C SER A 266 10.99 -13.04 -7.96
N TYR A 267 10.24 -12.07 -7.43
CA TYR A 267 10.63 -10.68 -7.32
C TYR A 267 10.83 -10.29 -5.86
N THR A 268 11.93 -9.59 -5.59
CA THR A 268 12.21 -8.98 -4.29
C THR A 268 11.31 -7.76 -4.08
N VAL A 269 10.63 -7.69 -2.94
CA VAL A 269 9.69 -6.62 -2.60
C VAL A 269 10.04 -5.92 -1.29
N ALA A 270 11.01 -6.45 -0.54
CA ALA A 270 11.65 -5.73 0.55
C ALA A 270 13.14 -6.07 0.60
N VAL A 271 13.95 -5.09 0.95
CA VAL A 271 15.40 -5.22 1.16
C VAL A 271 15.81 -4.53 2.44
N ARG A 272 16.93 -4.99 3.00
CA ARG A 272 17.63 -4.29 4.08
C ARG A 272 19.08 -4.09 3.68
N SER A 273 19.52 -2.84 3.72
CA SER A 273 20.91 -2.42 3.54
C SER A 273 21.34 -1.65 4.79
N GLU A 274 22.09 -2.31 5.68
CA GLU A 274 22.60 -1.72 6.94
C GLU A 274 21.53 -1.03 7.82
N SER A 275 21.52 0.31 7.83
CA SER A 275 20.60 1.20 8.56
C SER A 275 19.32 1.53 7.78
N LEU A 276 19.22 1.12 6.51
CA LEU A 276 18.10 1.37 5.61
C LEU A 276 17.30 0.08 5.37
N ALA A 277 16.00 0.11 5.66
CA ALA A 277 15.03 -0.89 5.23
C ALA A 277 14.09 -0.28 4.20
N VAL A 278 13.83 -1.02 3.11
CA VAL A 278 12.94 -0.58 2.04
C VAL A 278 11.89 -1.65 1.77
N VAL A 279 10.62 -1.24 1.70
CA VAL A 279 9.49 -2.09 1.33
C VAL A 279 8.76 -1.46 0.15
N GLY A 280 8.52 -2.24 -0.91
CA GLY A 280 7.87 -1.81 -2.14
C GLY A 280 6.35 -1.62 -2.03
N ASP A 281 5.82 -1.44 -0.83
CA ASP A 281 4.40 -1.20 -0.57
C ASP A 281 4.27 -0.49 0.79
N SER A 282 3.46 0.55 0.89
CA SER A 282 3.12 1.21 2.16
C SER A 282 1.77 0.78 2.69
N SER A 283 0.93 0.16 1.85
CA SER A 283 -0.46 -0.14 2.20
C SER A 283 -0.60 -1.19 3.30
N PHE A 284 0.40 -2.04 3.53
CA PHE A 284 0.42 -3.01 4.63
C PHE A 284 0.37 -2.34 6.01
N PHE A 285 0.80 -1.09 6.14
CA PHE A 285 0.65 -0.32 7.38
C PHE A 285 -0.79 0.09 7.65
N ALA A 286 -1.67 0.16 6.64
CA ALA A 286 -3.01 0.68 6.83
C ALA A 286 -3.81 -0.19 7.82
N PRO A 287 -4.68 0.39 8.67
CA PRO A 287 -5.43 -0.37 9.67
C PRO A 287 -6.19 -1.59 9.13
N GLU A 288 -6.70 -1.49 7.91
CA GLU A 288 -7.39 -2.56 7.19
C GLU A 288 -6.48 -3.71 6.72
N ASN A 289 -5.17 -3.49 6.65
CA ASN A 289 -4.19 -4.46 6.16
C ASN A 289 -3.20 -4.93 7.22
N ALA A 290 -2.98 -4.13 8.28
CA ALA A 290 -1.95 -4.37 9.29
C ALA A 290 -2.15 -5.66 10.11
N ARG A 291 -3.35 -6.24 10.07
CA ARG A 291 -3.70 -7.49 10.78
C ARG A 291 -4.02 -8.65 9.82
N ARG A 292 -3.64 -8.55 8.54
CA ARG A 292 -3.78 -9.64 7.57
C ARG A 292 -2.49 -10.45 7.51
N ALA A 293 -2.61 -11.79 7.47
CA ALA A 293 -1.48 -12.71 7.58
C ALA A 293 -0.55 -12.29 8.74
N ASP A 294 0.77 -12.29 8.53
CA ASP A 294 1.75 -11.88 9.53
C ASP A 294 2.17 -10.40 9.38
N ASN A 295 1.37 -9.56 8.71
CA ASN A 295 1.66 -8.13 8.58
C ASN A 295 1.89 -7.47 9.95
N GLY A 296 1.15 -7.90 10.98
CA GLY A 296 1.30 -7.37 12.33
C GLY A 296 2.66 -7.70 12.94
N VAL A 297 3.15 -8.93 12.75
CA VAL A 297 4.48 -9.36 13.20
C VAL A 297 5.55 -8.58 12.45
N PHE A 298 5.41 -8.44 11.12
CA PHE A 298 6.35 -7.67 10.32
C PHE A 298 6.41 -6.18 10.71
N ILE A 299 5.26 -5.55 11.01
CA ILE A 299 5.20 -4.18 11.54
C ILE A 299 5.91 -4.07 12.89
N GLY A 300 5.74 -5.07 13.78
CA GLY A 300 6.46 -5.18 15.04
C GLY A 300 7.98 -5.17 14.84
N ASN A 301 8.48 -6.06 14.00
CA ASN A 301 9.91 -6.16 13.67
C ASN A 301 10.47 -4.87 13.04
N LEU A 302 9.66 -4.18 12.23
CA LEU A 302 10.03 -2.87 11.67
C LEU A 302 10.09 -1.79 12.75
N ALA A 303 9.17 -1.80 13.72
CA ALA A 303 9.22 -0.90 14.88
C ALA A 303 10.47 -1.18 15.73
N ASP A 304 10.79 -2.45 15.99
CA ASP A 304 12.02 -2.87 16.67
C ASP A 304 13.27 -2.42 15.92
N PHE A 305 13.30 -2.58 14.60
CA PHE A 305 14.39 -2.09 13.76
C PHE A 305 14.58 -0.58 13.85
N LEU A 306 13.48 0.19 13.86
CA LEU A 306 13.54 1.65 13.93
C LEU A 306 14.16 2.12 15.25
N VAL A 307 13.82 1.49 16.37
CA VAL A 307 14.30 1.93 17.68
C VAL A 307 15.58 1.24 18.14
N SER A 308 16.05 0.24 17.40
CA SER A 308 17.26 -0.50 17.74
C SER A 308 18.47 0.04 16.99
N GLY A 309 19.49 0.47 17.71
CA GLY A 309 20.71 1.01 17.14
C GLY A 309 21.27 2.15 17.96
N ASP A 310 22.51 2.54 17.66
CA ASP A 310 23.08 3.73 18.25
C ASP A 310 22.44 4.97 17.63
N ALA A 311 22.23 6.01 18.45
CA ALA A 311 21.77 7.30 17.96
C ALA A 311 22.75 7.83 16.90
N PRO A 312 22.26 8.30 15.74
CA PRO A 312 23.13 8.74 14.66
C PRO A 312 23.91 9.99 15.03
N ASP A 313 25.23 9.97 14.79
CA ASP A 313 26.09 11.14 15.01
C ASP A 313 26.05 12.06 13.78
N VAL A 314 24.93 12.80 13.64
CA VAL A 314 24.68 13.74 12.55
C VAL A 314 24.79 15.18 13.01
N SER A 315 25.40 16.03 12.18
CA SER A 315 25.41 17.47 12.41
C SER A 315 25.13 18.23 11.12
N PHE A 316 23.98 18.89 11.07
CA PHE A 316 23.55 19.69 9.92
C PHE A 316 24.07 21.14 9.96
N GLY A 317 24.90 21.48 10.94
CA GLY A 317 25.36 22.84 11.19
C GLY A 317 24.24 23.81 11.60
N PRO A 318 24.56 25.09 11.86
CA PRO A 318 23.53 26.07 12.15
C PRO A 318 22.65 26.28 10.91
N PRO A 319 21.31 26.44 11.09
CA PRO A 319 20.41 26.65 9.99
C PRO A 319 20.84 27.88 9.20
N THR A 320 21.37 27.69 7.99
CA THR A 320 21.64 28.80 7.07
C THR A 320 20.30 29.49 6.78
N GLY A 321 20.26 30.82 6.94
CA GLY A 321 19.05 31.61 6.70
C GLY A 321 18.51 31.44 5.28
N PRO A 322 17.29 31.90 4.99
CA PRO A 322 16.73 31.82 3.63
C PRO A 322 17.62 32.64 2.69
N GLY A 323 18.45 31.97 1.87
CA GLY A 323 19.30 32.63 0.87
C GLY A 323 20.73 32.11 0.69
N GLY A 324 21.15 31.02 1.35
CA GLY A 324 22.54 30.55 1.28
C GLY A 324 22.72 29.17 0.66
N GLY A 325 22.37 29.00 -0.62
CA GLY A 325 22.77 27.81 -1.38
C GLY A 325 24.06 28.10 -2.13
N THR A 326 25.20 27.58 -1.66
CA THR A 326 26.34 27.30 -2.53
C THR A 326 26.51 25.78 -2.56
N PRO A 327 26.44 25.13 -3.73
CA PRO A 327 26.61 23.68 -3.83
C PRO A 327 28.02 23.25 -3.35
N PRO A 328 28.17 22.06 -2.76
CA PRO A 328 29.49 21.52 -2.45
C PRO A 328 30.14 21.03 -3.74
N GLY A 329 31.05 21.83 -4.29
CA GLY A 329 31.82 21.49 -5.49
C GLY A 329 33.03 22.38 -5.67
N GLY A 330 34.21 21.86 -5.34
CA GLY A 330 35.51 22.35 -5.80
C GLY A 330 36.10 23.51 -4.98
N GLY A 331 36.99 23.18 -4.05
CA GLY A 331 37.92 24.15 -3.49
C GLY A 331 38.83 24.71 -4.59
N MET A 332 38.63 25.96 -4.98
CA MET A 332 39.60 26.73 -5.76
C MET A 332 40.61 27.37 -4.79
N PRO A 333 41.93 27.18 -4.97
CA PRO A 333 42.92 27.88 -4.16
C PRO A 333 42.93 29.38 -4.48
N PRO A 334 43.34 30.25 -3.54
CA PRO A 334 43.24 31.69 -3.71
C PRO A 334 44.27 32.22 -4.70
N GLY A 335 43.80 33.00 -5.68
CA GLY A 335 44.51 34.13 -6.30
C GLY A 335 45.78 33.81 -7.11
N GLY A 336 45.60 33.44 -8.39
CA GLY A 336 46.62 33.64 -9.43
C GLY A 336 46.31 34.89 -10.28
N PRO A 337 47.31 35.60 -10.84
CA PRO A 337 47.08 36.82 -11.60
C PRO A 337 46.28 36.54 -12.89
N THR A 338 45.42 37.51 -13.24
CA THR A 338 44.51 37.50 -14.38
C THR A 338 45.24 37.15 -15.69
N PRO A 339 44.74 36.19 -16.49
CA PRO A 339 45.26 35.94 -17.84
C PRO A 339 45.03 37.16 -18.75
N PRO A 340 45.94 37.44 -19.70
CA PRO A 340 45.75 38.53 -20.66
C PRO A 340 44.58 38.24 -21.61
N GLU A 341 43.94 39.33 -22.03
CA GLU A 341 42.80 39.36 -22.95
C GLU A 341 43.13 38.68 -24.30
N PRO A 342 42.23 37.86 -24.87
CA PRO A 342 42.44 37.25 -26.18
C PRO A 342 42.49 38.32 -27.28
N PRO A 343 43.36 38.18 -28.31
CA PRO A 343 43.39 39.12 -29.42
C PRO A 343 42.10 39.01 -30.26
N GLU A 344 41.63 40.15 -30.75
CA GLU A 344 40.48 40.27 -31.64
C GLU A 344 40.64 39.41 -32.91
N PRO A 345 39.56 38.76 -33.40
CA PRO A 345 39.62 37.97 -34.63
C PRO A 345 39.79 38.87 -35.87
N PRO A 346 40.54 38.42 -36.90
CA PRO A 346 40.82 39.23 -38.08
C PRO A 346 39.56 39.51 -38.91
N GLU A 347 39.46 40.76 -39.37
CA GLU A 347 38.42 41.24 -40.27
C GLU A 347 38.39 40.42 -41.57
N ASN A 348 37.21 39.92 -41.92
CA ASN A 348 37.00 39.10 -43.10
C ASN A 348 37.03 40.00 -44.35
N ALA A 349 38.19 40.11 -45.00
CA ALA A 349 38.34 40.76 -46.29
C ALA A 349 37.59 39.94 -47.36
N THR A 350 36.51 40.50 -47.90
CA THR A 350 35.82 39.94 -49.07
C THR A 350 36.47 40.50 -50.34
N ALA A 351 36.93 39.60 -51.22
CA ALA A 351 37.19 39.88 -52.62
C ALA A 351 35.91 39.69 -53.44
#